data_AF-A0A1G6SZC8-F1
#
_entry.id   AF-A0A1G6SZC8-F1
#
_cell.length_a   1.000
_cell.length_b   1.000
_cell.length_c   1.000
_cell.angle_alpha   90.00
_cell.angle_beta   90.00
_cell.angle_gamma   90.00
#
_symmetry.space_group_name_H-M   'P 1'
#
loop_
_entity.id
_entity.type
_entity.pdbx_description
1 polymer ?
#
loop_
_entity_poly.entity_id
_entity_poly.type
_entity_poly.pdbx_seq_one_letter_code
_entity_poly.pdbx_strand_id
1 'polypeptide(L)'
;MEATERPELDRLAEAITAVAGIRERIPLTDLLREMALNILILARIASSRIADGRDREEIESATDHLVSGLRHAAWQHPHPPPNP
;
A
#
# COMPACT_ATOMS: atom_id res chain seq x y z
N MET A 1 -24.92 -18.60 -5.85
CA MET A 1 -24.07 -17.72 -5.02
C MET A 1 -24.01 -16.39 -5.73
N GLU A 2 -24.80 -15.41 -5.31
CA GLU A 2 -24.63 -14.05 -5.80
C GLU A 2 -23.22 -13.61 -5.43
N ALA A 3 -22.40 -13.32 -6.43
CA ALA A 3 -21.23 -12.49 -6.21
C ALA A 3 -21.79 -11.17 -5.69
N THR A 4 -21.66 -10.92 -4.39
CA THR A 4 -21.92 -9.58 -3.85
C THR A 4 -20.88 -8.69 -4.49
N GLU A 5 -21.25 -8.02 -5.59
CA GLU A 5 -20.43 -7.00 -6.22
C GLU A 5 -20.08 -5.97 -5.15
N ARG A 6 -18.78 -5.78 -4.91
CA ARG A 6 -18.28 -4.80 -3.95
C ARG A 6 -17.63 -3.71 -4.79
N PRO A 7 -18.43 -2.78 -5.35
CA PRO A 7 -17.96 -1.84 -6.35
C PRO A 7 -16.79 -0.98 -5.84
N GLU A 8 -16.67 -0.77 -4.53
CA GLU A 8 -15.55 -0.07 -3.91
C GLU A 8 -14.23 -0.86 -4.01
N LEU A 9 -14.26 -2.19 -3.85
CA LEU A 9 -13.09 -3.04 -4.02
C LEU A 9 -12.69 -3.16 -5.49
N ASP A 10 -13.68 -3.20 -6.39
CA ASP A 10 -13.42 -3.22 -7.83
C ASP A 10 -12.76 -1.91 -8.28
N ARG A 11 -13.28 -0.76 -7.85
CA ARG A 11 -12.66 0.55 -8.10
C ARG A 11 -11.25 0.66 -7.50
N LEU A 12 -11.00 0.06 -6.34
CA LEU A 12 -9.65 0.02 -5.76
C LEU A 12 -8.70 -0.80 -6.65
N ALA A 13 -9.13 -1.96 -7.12
CA ALA A 13 -8.33 -2.80 -8.02
C ALA A 13 -8.06 -2.10 -9.37
N GLU A 14 -9.06 -1.42 -9.92
CA GLU A 14 -8.92 -0.58 -11.12
C GLU A 14 -7.91 0.56 -10.89
N ALA A 15 -8.00 1.25 -9.75
CA ALA A 15 -7.07 2.33 -9.41
C ALA A 15 -5.62 1.84 -9.30
N ILE A 16 -5.39 0.69 -8.65
CA ILE A 16 -4.06 0.06 -8.56
C ILE A 16 -3.54 -0.30 -9.96
N THR A 17 -4.40 -0.85 -10.82
CA THR A 17 -4.06 -1.20 -12.20
C THR A 17 -3.70 0.03 -13.03
N ALA A 18 -4.43 1.14 -12.84
CA ALA A 18 -4.12 2.41 -13.49
C ALA A 18 -2.73 2.94 -13.11
N VAL A 19 -2.35 2.82 -11.83
CA VAL A 19 -1.00 3.18 -11.35
C VAL A 19 0.07 2.34 -12.05
N ALA A 20 -0.15 1.03 -12.21
CA ALA A 20 0.79 0.15 -12.91
C ALA A 20 1.02 0.59 -14.37
N GLY A 21 -0.01 1.12 -15.04
CA GLY A 21 0.08 1.66 -16.40
C GLY A 21 0.92 2.94 -16.53
N ILE A 22 1.14 3.67 -15.43
CA ILE A 22 1.89 4.94 -15.44
C ILE A 22 3.21 4.87 -14.65
N ARG A 23 3.55 3.71 -14.08
CA ARG A 23 4.67 3.51 -13.12
C ARG A 23 6.02 4.10 -13.56
N GLU A 24 6.34 4.04 -14.86
CA GLU A 24 7.62 4.55 -15.41
C GLU A 24 7.75 6.07 -15.29
N ARG A 25 6.62 6.77 -15.08
CA ARG A 25 6.55 8.24 -14.91
C ARG A 25 6.50 8.67 -13.45
N ILE A 26 6.33 7.73 -12.51
CA ILE A 26 6.26 8.03 -11.08
C ILE A 26 7.68 7.91 -10.51
N PRO A 27 8.22 8.95 -9.85
CA PRO A 27 9.49 8.82 -9.13
C PRO A 27 9.44 7.65 -8.15
N LEU A 28 10.48 6.81 -8.14
CA LEU A 28 10.54 5.62 -7.28
C LEU A 28 10.30 5.97 -5.80
N THR A 29 10.86 7.08 -5.33
CA THR A 29 10.68 7.55 -3.94
C THR A 29 9.20 7.85 -3.63
N ASP A 30 8.46 8.42 -4.58
CA ASP A 30 7.04 8.71 -4.41
C ASP A 30 6.23 7.41 -4.44
N LEU A 31 6.54 6.49 -5.37
CA LEU A 31 5.91 5.18 -5.44
C LEU A 31 6.08 4.38 -4.14
N LEU A 32 7.29 4.36 -3.56
CA LEU A 32 7.58 3.67 -2.30
C LEU A 32 6.84 4.29 -1.12
N ARG A 33 6.73 5.62 -1.06
CA ARG A 33 5.98 6.34 -0.01
C ARG A 33 4.48 6.06 -0.11
N GLU A 34 3.92 6.17 -1.30
CA GLU A 34 2.50 5.87 -1.54
C GLU A 34 2.18 4.41 -1.26
N MET A 35 3.06 3.48 -1.63
CA MET A 35 2.88 2.07 -1.32
C MET A 35 2.88 1.82 0.20
N ALA A 36 3.82 2.42 0.93
CA ALA A 36 3.87 2.32 2.39
C ALA A 36 2.60 2.87 3.05
N LEU A 37 2.07 4.00 2.58
CA LEU A 37 0.84 4.59 3.10
C LEU A 37 -0.39 3.70 2.82
N ASN A 38 -0.54 3.23 1.59
CA ASN A 38 -1.67 2.39 1.18
C ASN A 38 -1.68 1.06 1.94
N ILE A 39 -0.53 0.39 2.09
CA ILE A 39 -0.43 -0.85 2.86
C ILE A 39 -0.84 -0.60 4.32
N LEU A 40 -0.33 0.47 4.94
CA LEU A 40 -0.67 0.80 6.33
C LEU A 40 -2.18 1.03 6.53
N ILE A 41 -2.82 1.77 5.62
CA ILE A 41 -4.26 2.05 5.68
C ILE A 41 -5.07 0.75 5.52
N LEU A 42 -4.76 -0.03 4.48
CA LEU A 42 -5.48 -1.27 4.18
C LEU A 42 -5.31 -2.30 5.30
N ALA A 43 -4.10 -2.44 5.84
CA ALA A 43 -3.79 -3.32 6.95
C ALA A 43 -4.59 -2.92 8.20
N ARG A 44 -4.67 -1.62 8.53
CA ARG A 44 -5.45 -1.15 9.68
C ARG A 44 -6.95 -1.38 9.52
N ILE A 45 -7.49 -1.20 8.31
CA ILE A 45 -8.89 -1.54 8.01
C ILE A 45 -9.12 -3.04 8.21
N ALA A 46 -8.23 -3.88 7.67
CA ALA A 46 -8.34 -5.33 7.80
C ALA A 46 -8.20 -5.80 9.25
N SER A 47 -7.16 -5.36 9.96
CA SER A 47 -6.83 -5.77 11.33
C SER A 47 -7.94 -5.43 12.32
N SER A 48 -8.63 -4.30 12.12
CA SER A 48 -9.80 -3.91 12.93
C SER A 48 -10.99 -4.87 12.84
N ARG A 49 -11.01 -5.75 11.84
CA ARG A 49 -12.08 -6.72 11.57
C ARG A 49 -11.70 -8.15 11.94
N ILE A 50 -10.46 -8.38 12.35
CA ILE A 50 -9.97 -9.71 12.74
C ILE A 50 -10.32 -9.94 14.21
N ALA A 51 -11.08 -11.02 14.45
CA ALA A 51 -11.51 -11.38 15.80
C ALA A 51 -10.39 -12.04 16.61
N ASP A 52 -9.52 -12.82 15.95
CA ASP A 52 -8.41 -13.48 16.59
C ASP A 52 -7.27 -12.49 16.89
N GLY A 53 -6.89 -12.38 18.17
CA GLY A 53 -5.88 -11.43 18.61
C GLY A 53 -4.48 -11.73 18.08
N ARG A 54 -4.15 -13.01 17.87
CA ARG A 54 -2.86 -13.45 17.37
C ARG A 54 -2.73 -13.17 15.88
N ASP A 55 -3.75 -13.51 15.09
CA ASP A 55 -3.76 -13.21 13.65
C ASP A 55 -3.67 -11.70 13.40
N ARG A 56 -4.36 -10.90 14.23
CA ARG A 56 -4.28 -9.43 14.19
C ARG A 56 -2.85 -8.94 14.45
N GLU A 57 -2.21 -9.43 15.52
CA GLU A 57 -0.85 -9.03 15.89
C GLU A 57 0.18 -9.45 14.83
N GLU A 58 0.02 -10.62 14.22
CA GLU A 58 0.87 -11.09 13.12
C GLU A 58 0.79 -10.16 11.91
N ILE A 59 -0.43 -9.77 11.51
CA ILE A 59 -0.65 -8.85 10.38
C ILE A 59 -0.11 -7.46 10.68
N GLU A 60 -0.31 -6.95 11.89
CA GLU A 60 0.20 -5.64 12.30
C GLU A 60 1.73 -5.62 12.32
N SER A 61 2.36 -6.64 12.88
CA SER A 61 3.82 -6.79 12.90
C SER A 61 4.42 -6.91 11.49
N ALA A 62 3.82 -7.74 10.62
CA ALA A 62 4.26 -7.88 9.24
C ALA A 62 4.13 -6.57 8.45
N THR A 63 3.03 -5.83 8.69
CA THR A 63 2.78 -4.51 8.09
C THR A 63 3.84 -3.50 8.51
N ASP A 64 4.12 -3.41 9.81
CA ASP A 64 5.11 -2.47 10.34
C ASP A 64 6.51 -2.75 9.78
N HIS A 65 6.89 -4.02 9.69
CA HIS A 65 8.18 -4.41 9.10
C HIS A 65 8.28 -3.99 7.63
N LEU A 66 7.25 -4.28 6.83
CA LEU A 66 7.20 -3.92 5.42
C LEU A 66 7.23 -2.41 5.22
N VAL A 67 6.37 -1.67 5.93
CA VAL A 67 6.29 -0.20 5.86
C VAL A 67 7.62 0.44 6.26
N SER A 68 8.30 -0.09 7.29
CA SER A 68 9.63 0.36 7.68
C SER A 68 10.66 0.14 6.55
N GLY A 69 10.67 -1.04 5.94
CA GLY A 69 11.53 -1.34 4.80
C GLY A 69 11.30 -0.43 3.59
N LEU A 70 10.04 -0.14 3.27
CA LEU A 70 9.68 0.76 2.16
C LEU A 70 10.09 2.20 2.42
N ARG A 71 9.88 2.70 3.65
CA ARG A 71 10.33 4.04 4.04
C ARG A 71 11.85 4.14 4.01
N HIS A 72 12.55 3.11 4.50
CA HIS A 72 14.00 3.06 4.44
C HIS A 72 14.49 3.08 2.98
N ALA A 73 13.94 2.23 2.12
CA ALA A 73 14.29 2.23 0.69
C ALA A 73 14.04 3.60 0.04
N ALA A 74 12.89 4.23 0.33
CA ALA A 74 12.58 5.57 -0.18
C ALA A 74 13.60 6.62 0.26
N TRP A 75 14.15 6.51 1.48
CA TRP A 75 15.20 7.40 1.98
C TRP A 75 16.56 7.16 1.32
N GLN A 76 16.88 5.92 0.95
CA GLN A 76 18.14 5.58 0.28
C GLN A 76 18.18 6.02 -1.20
N HIS A 77 17.03 6.25 -1.81
CA HIS A 77 16.95 6.74 -3.18
C HIS A 77 16.93 8.28 -3.19
N PRO A 78 17.91 8.94 -3.82
CA PRO A 78 17.93 10.39 -3.92
C PRO A 78 16.68 10.87 -4.66
N HIS A 79 16.03 11.90 -4.12
CA HIS A 79 14.94 12.58 -4.81
C HIS A 79 15.45 13.07 -6.16
N PRO A 80 14.77 12.77 -7.29
CA PRO A 80 15.08 13.46 -8.52
C PRO A 80 14.89 14.96 -8.27
N PRO A 81 15.81 15.82 -8.76
CA PRO A 81 15.62 17.26 -8.66
C PRO A 81 14.26 17.63 -9.26
N PRO A 82 13.54 18.62 -8.69
CA PRO A 82 12.30 19.09 -9.30
C PRO A 82 12.57 19.45 -10.76
N ASN A 83 11.74 18.94 -11.68
CA ASN A 83 11.84 19.36 -13.08
C ASN A 83 11.68 20.88 -13.17
N PRO A 84 12.47 21.57 -14.01
CA PRO A 84 12.39 23.02 -14.20
C PRO A 84 11.04 23.47 -14.76
#